data_AF-A0A066YZT6-F1
#
_entry.id   AF-A0A066YZT6-F1
#
_cell.length_a   1.000
_cell.length_b   1.000
_cell.length_c   1.000
_cell.angle_alpha   90.00
_cell.angle_beta   90.00
_cell.angle_gamma   90.00
#
_symmetry.space_group_name_H-M   'P 1'
#
loop_
_entity.id
_entity.type
_entity.pdbx_description
1 polymer ?
#
loop_
_entity_poly.entity_id
_entity_poly.type
_entity_poly.pdbx_seq_one_letter_code
_entity_poly.pdbx_strand_id
1 'polypeptide(L)'
;MSTSPEPMSPAQVEAARALPTMSTTVAEQGPLITAIEQALAAAGRRHDRARQQLLDEVDWLAGELADRIAELRDAYRSSETAWARNSALLTANAELRSRAIDPLTVWRAYYRDGAPTDGINLGLFSTEALAFAACEDNLRCAQGDNPGVLAWWSTEDDPEEPRELAVTLPGAAQAFGTGYFVVPVQVQDCHDPEDGE
;
A
#
# COMPACT_ATOMS: atom_id res chain seq x y z
N MET A 1 108.51 23.58 20.71
CA MET A 1 108.16 24.60 19.70
C MET A 1 106.68 24.90 19.89
N SER A 2 106.35 26.05 20.49
CA SER A 2 104.95 26.50 20.63
C SER A 2 104.58 27.31 19.40
N THR A 3 103.70 26.78 18.56
CA THR A 3 103.04 27.55 17.51
C THR A 3 101.97 28.43 18.16
N SER A 4 102.14 29.76 18.12
CA SER A 4 101.05 30.67 18.48
C SER A 4 99.91 30.51 17.48
N PRO A 5 98.64 30.41 17.93
CA PRO A 5 97.52 30.32 17.02
C PRO A 5 97.39 31.61 16.21
N GLU A 6 97.09 31.45 14.92
CA GLU A 6 96.87 32.54 13.98
C GLU A 6 95.65 33.38 14.44
N PRO A 7 95.74 34.72 14.48
CA PRO A 7 94.65 35.56 14.96
C PRO A 7 93.45 35.47 14.00
N MET A 8 92.26 35.24 14.54
CA MET A 8 91.02 35.18 13.77
C MET A 8 90.80 36.47 12.97
N SER A 9 90.37 36.31 11.72
CA SER A 9 89.94 37.44 10.90
C SER A 9 88.69 38.11 11.50
N PRO A 10 88.46 39.41 11.24
CA PRO A 10 87.29 40.13 11.75
C PRO A 10 85.96 39.44 11.46
N ALA A 11 85.81 38.86 10.26
CA ALA A 11 84.64 38.09 9.85
C ALA A 11 84.44 36.80 10.68
N GLN A 12 85.53 36.13 11.06
CA GLN A 12 85.46 34.95 11.92
C GLN A 12 85.07 35.32 13.36
N VAL A 13 85.53 36.48 13.85
CA VAL A 13 85.14 36.99 15.18
C VAL A 13 83.65 37.38 15.22
N GLU A 14 83.13 38.00 14.16
CA GLU A 14 81.73 38.39 14.05
C GLU A 14 80.81 37.16 13.92
N ALA A 15 81.18 36.19 13.08
CA ALA A 15 80.50 34.91 12.98
C ALA A 15 80.50 34.14 14.31
N ALA A 16 81.62 34.13 15.03
CA ALA A 16 81.73 33.50 16.35
C ALA A 16 80.84 34.19 17.41
N ARG A 17 80.59 35.50 17.28
CA ARG A 17 79.65 36.23 18.15
C ARG A 17 78.19 36.01 17.79
N ALA A 18 77.86 35.78 16.51
CA ALA A 18 76.49 35.56 16.05
C ALA A 18 75.98 34.12 16.26
N LEU A 19 76.88 33.13 16.24
CA LEU A 19 76.57 31.70 16.38
C LEU A 19 75.74 31.35 17.64
N PRO A 20 76.05 31.88 18.85
CA PRO A 20 75.25 31.62 20.05
C PRO A 20 73.82 32.12 19.89
N THR A 21 73.63 33.34 19.37
CA THR A 21 72.30 33.93 19.15
C THR A 21 71.49 33.12 18.15
N MET A 22 72.10 32.71 17.03
CA MET A 22 71.44 31.83 16.04
C MET A 22 71.08 30.48 16.65
N SER A 23 71.97 29.88 17.45
CA SER A 23 71.72 28.61 18.15
C SER A 23 70.54 28.73 19.11
N THR A 24 70.46 29.82 19.89
CA THR A 24 69.33 30.09 20.77
C THR A 24 68.04 30.28 19.98
N THR A 25 68.05 31.06 18.90
CA THR A 25 66.87 31.25 18.05
C THR A 25 66.36 29.93 17.46
N VAL A 26 67.26 29.07 16.97
CA VAL A 26 66.87 27.74 16.44
C VAL A 26 66.33 26.84 17.56
N ALA A 27 66.95 26.86 18.75
CA ALA A 27 66.48 26.08 19.89
C ALA A 27 65.10 26.53 20.39
N GLU A 28 64.79 27.83 20.33
CA GLU A 28 63.50 28.39 20.73
C GLU A 28 62.42 28.20 19.64
N GLN A 29 62.77 28.34 18.36
CA GLN A 29 61.80 28.27 17.26
C GLN A 29 61.54 26.85 16.74
N GLY A 30 62.49 25.92 16.86
CA GLY A 30 62.33 24.53 16.43
C GLY A 30 61.08 23.83 17.02
N PRO A 31 60.85 23.93 18.35
CA PRO A 31 59.64 23.37 18.97
C PRO A 31 58.34 24.00 18.44
N LEU A 32 58.33 25.29 18.11
CA LEU A 32 57.16 25.97 17.53
C LEU A 32 56.85 25.46 16.13
N ILE A 33 57.88 25.29 15.29
CA ILE A 33 57.71 24.72 13.93
C ILE A 33 57.13 23.31 14.03
N THR A 34 57.67 22.49 14.93
CA THR A 34 57.18 21.11 15.15
C THR A 34 55.72 21.11 15.61
N ALA A 35 55.34 22.02 16.51
CA ALA A 35 53.97 22.15 16.98
C ALA A 35 53.01 22.59 15.86
N ILE A 36 53.45 23.50 14.97
CA ILE A 36 52.67 23.93 13.80
C ILE A 36 52.46 22.76 12.83
N GLU A 37 53.49 21.99 12.53
CA GLU A 37 53.39 20.82 11.64
C GLU A 37 52.44 19.76 12.20
N GLN A 38 52.51 19.48 13.50
CA GLN A 38 51.60 18.56 14.18
C GLN A 38 50.15 19.07 14.15
N ALA A 39 49.94 20.36 14.40
CA ALA A 39 48.62 20.99 14.35
C ALA A 39 48.04 20.94 12.92
N LEU A 40 48.85 21.21 11.90
CA LEU A 40 48.44 21.14 10.49
C LEU A 40 48.09 19.70 10.09
N ALA A 41 48.90 18.71 10.48
CA ALA A 41 48.61 17.30 10.23
C ALA A 41 47.31 16.84 10.93
N ALA A 42 47.07 17.31 12.16
CA ALA A 42 45.83 17.02 12.87
C ALA A 42 44.61 17.71 12.26
N ALA A 43 44.77 18.94 11.74
CA ALA A 43 43.73 19.63 11.00
C ALA A 43 43.39 18.91 9.68
N GLY A 44 44.40 18.47 8.93
CA GLY A 44 44.23 17.67 7.70
C GLY A 44 43.42 16.40 7.95
N ARG A 45 43.80 15.60 8.97
CA ARG A 45 43.04 14.39 9.34
C ARG A 45 41.59 14.68 9.74
N ARG A 46 41.33 15.80 10.42
CA ARG A 46 39.96 16.21 10.79
C ARG A 46 39.15 16.60 9.55
N HIS A 47 39.76 17.34 8.63
CA HIS A 47 39.14 17.72 7.38
C HIS A 47 38.83 16.49 6.51
N ASP A 48 39.76 15.55 6.37
CA ASP A 48 39.54 14.33 5.60
C ASP A 48 38.44 13.46 6.20
N ARG A 49 38.39 13.35 7.53
CA ARG A 49 37.30 12.64 8.22
C ARG A 49 35.96 13.33 8.00
N ALA A 50 35.88 14.66 8.13
CA ALA A 50 34.65 15.41 7.90
C ALA A 50 34.19 15.29 6.44
N ARG A 51 35.12 15.33 5.48
CA ARG A 51 34.84 15.10 4.07
C ARG A 51 34.27 13.71 3.83
N GLN A 52 34.86 12.66 4.41
CA GLN A 52 34.37 11.31 4.24
C GLN A 52 32.96 11.15 4.84
N GLN A 53 32.72 11.71 6.02
CA GLN A 53 31.38 11.70 6.64
C GLN A 53 30.32 12.35 5.76
N LEU A 54 30.62 13.49 5.14
CA LEU A 54 29.71 14.16 4.22
C LEU A 54 29.47 13.33 2.95
N LEU A 55 30.50 12.67 2.42
CA LEU A 55 30.33 11.78 1.26
C LEU A 55 29.45 10.58 1.59
N ASP A 56 29.67 9.95 2.75
CA ASP A 56 28.85 8.82 3.22
C ASP A 56 27.38 9.23 3.42
N GLU A 57 27.14 10.45 3.94
CA GLU A 57 25.78 10.99 4.10
C GLU A 57 25.11 11.30 2.76
N VAL A 58 25.85 11.85 1.79
CA VAL A 58 25.34 12.08 0.43
C VAL A 58 25.00 10.77 -0.27
N ASP A 59 25.84 9.75 -0.15
CA ASP A 59 25.58 8.43 -0.74
C ASP A 59 24.34 7.77 -0.13
N TRP A 60 24.16 7.89 1.19
CA TRP A 60 22.96 7.41 1.86
C TRP A 60 21.70 8.15 1.40
N LEU A 61 21.71 9.48 1.37
CA LEU A 61 20.59 10.29 0.88
C LEU A 61 20.25 10.00 -0.59
N ALA A 62 21.27 9.75 -1.42
CA ALA A 62 21.08 9.38 -2.81
C ALA A 62 20.36 8.02 -2.95
N GLY A 63 20.69 7.06 -2.07
CA GLY A 63 19.99 5.78 -1.95
C GLY A 63 18.51 5.96 -1.57
N GLU A 64 18.22 6.71 -0.50
CA GLU A 64 16.84 6.96 -0.06
C GLU A 64 16.01 7.65 -1.13
N LEU A 65 16.60 8.63 -1.84
CA LEU A 65 15.91 9.32 -2.93
C LEU A 65 15.61 8.38 -4.10
N ALA A 66 16.54 7.48 -4.43
CA ALA A 66 16.34 6.49 -5.49
C ALA A 66 15.20 5.52 -5.15
N ASP A 67 15.16 5.03 -3.90
CA ASP A 67 14.09 4.17 -3.40
C ASP A 67 12.74 4.89 -3.44
N ARG A 68 12.70 6.14 -2.98
CA ARG A 68 11.46 6.94 -2.99
C ARG A 68 10.95 7.21 -4.41
N ILE A 69 11.84 7.44 -5.37
CA ILE A 69 11.47 7.59 -6.79
C ILE A 69 10.91 6.28 -7.34
N ALA A 70 11.49 5.13 -6.97
CA ALA A 70 10.99 3.82 -7.39
C ALA A 70 9.58 3.56 -6.85
N GLU A 71 9.34 3.82 -5.56
CA GLU A 71 8.01 3.70 -4.93
C GLU A 71 6.96 4.57 -5.63
N LEU A 72 7.26 5.85 -5.86
CA LEU A 72 6.34 6.78 -6.53
C LEU A 72 6.02 6.33 -7.96
N ARG A 73 7.01 5.79 -8.67
CA ARG A 73 6.82 5.28 -10.02
C ARG A 73 5.90 4.06 -10.04
N ASP A 74 6.08 3.13 -9.11
CA ASP A 74 5.25 1.93 -9.02
C ASP A 74 3.82 2.28 -8.60
N ALA A 75 3.64 3.22 -7.66
CA ALA A 75 2.34 3.76 -7.28
C ALA A 75 1.63 4.42 -8.48
N TYR A 76 2.34 5.22 -9.27
CA TYR A 76 1.80 5.86 -10.46
C TYR A 76 1.34 4.84 -11.51
N ARG A 77 2.16 3.82 -11.82
CA ARG A 77 1.78 2.74 -12.77
C ARG A 77 0.57 1.95 -12.27
N SER A 78 0.49 1.68 -10.97
CA SER A 78 -0.65 1.00 -10.36
C SER A 78 -1.93 1.84 -10.53
N SER A 79 -1.85 3.14 -10.27
CA SER A 79 -2.95 4.08 -10.47
C SER A 79 -3.40 4.15 -11.93
N GLU A 80 -2.47 4.23 -12.87
CA GLU A 80 -2.76 4.24 -14.32
C GLU A 80 -3.46 2.94 -14.76
N THR A 81 -3.00 1.79 -14.26
CA THR A 81 -3.62 0.49 -14.54
C THR A 81 -5.04 0.39 -13.95
N ALA A 82 -5.23 0.90 -12.73
CA ALA A 82 -6.55 0.94 -12.09
C ALA A 82 -7.51 1.87 -12.84
N TRP A 83 -7.04 3.02 -13.29
CA TRP A 83 -7.83 3.96 -14.08
C TRP A 83 -8.22 3.36 -15.43
N ALA A 84 -7.29 2.73 -16.15
CA ALA A 84 -7.57 2.03 -17.41
C ALA A 84 -8.63 0.93 -17.22
N ARG A 85 -8.52 0.14 -16.13
CA ARG A 85 -9.51 -0.89 -15.78
C ARG A 85 -10.89 -0.30 -15.50
N ASN A 86 -10.97 0.77 -14.71
CA ASN A 86 -12.24 1.43 -14.41
C ASN A 86 -12.87 2.05 -15.65
N SER A 87 -12.07 2.66 -16.52
CA SER A 87 -12.53 3.21 -17.80
C SER A 87 -13.10 2.12 -18.73
N ALA A 88 -12.42 0.97 -18.80
CA ALA A 88 -12.91 -0.19 -19.56
C ALA A 88 -14.24 -0.74 -18.99
N LEU A 89 -14.35 -0.83 -17.66
CA LEU A 89 -15.60 -1.25 -17.00
C LEU A 89 -16.74 -0.27 -17.25
N LEU A 90 -16.48 1.04 -17.18
CA LEU A 90 -17.49 2.07 -17.49
C LEU A 90 -17.95 1.97 -18.95
N THR A 91 -17.02 1.75 -19.88
CA THR A 91 -17.34 1.57 -21.30
C THR A 91 -18.18 0.32 -21.52
N ALA A 92 -17.80 -0.82 -20.93
CA ALA A 92 -18.55 -2.06 -21.02
C ALA A 92 -19.96 -1.93 -20.40
N ASN A 93 -20.10 -1.23 -19.27
CA ASN A 93 -21.38 -0.95 -18.65
C ASN A 93 -22.25 -0.04 -19.53
N ALA A 94 -21.66 0.98 -20.16
CA ALA A 94 -22.38 1.83 -21.11
C ALA A 94 -22.86 1.03 -22.33
N GLU A 95 -22.05 0.11 -22.85
CA GLU A 95 -22.46 -0.79 -23.93
C GLU A 95 -23.61 -1.73 -23.51
N LEU A 96 -23.53 -2.32 -22.32
CA LEU A 96 -24.61 -3.17 -21.77
C LEU A 96 -25.91 -2.39 -21.60
N ARG A 97 -25.83 -1.17 -21.05
CA ARG A 97 -27.00 -0.26 -20.94
C ARG A 97 -27.56 0.12 -22.30
N SER A 98 -26.71 0.38 -23.30
CA SER A 98 -27.15 0.73 -24.66
C SER A 98 -27.82 -0.42 -25.41
N ARG A 99 -27.55 -1.68 -25.00
CA ARG A 99 -28.16 -2.90 -25.57
C ARG A 99 -29.38 -3.38 -24.80
N ALA A 100 -29.60 -2.87 -23.58
CA ALA A 100 -30.80 -3.15 -22.81
C ALA A 100 -31.97 -2.35 -23.40
N ILE A 101 -32.70 -2.98 -24.31
CA ILE A 101 -34.12 -2.71 -24.49
C ILE A 101 -34.82 -3.70 -23.54
N ASP A 102 -35.77 -3.21 -22.74
CA ASP A 102 -36.55 -3.90 -21.68
C ASP A 102 -35.99 -3.84 -20.24
N PRO A 103 -36.87 -3.77 -19.21
CA PRO A 103 -36.49 -3.64 -17.81
C PRO A 103 -35.56 -4.78 -17.37
N LEU A 104 -34.50 -4.42 -16.65
CA LEU A 104 -33.56 -5.40 -16.12
C LEU A 104 -34.26 -6.17 -14.99
N THR A 105 -34.59 -7.44 -15.25
CA THR A 105 -35.09 -8.33 -14.21
C THR A 105 -33.93 -8.75 -13.30
N VAL A 106 -34.00 -8.36 -12.03
CA VAL A 106 -33.13 -8.88 -10.96
C VAL A 106 -33.97 -9.74 -10.03
N TRP A 107 -33.35 -10.69 -9.36
CA TRP A 107 -34.06 -11.64 -8.48
C TRP A 107 -33.77 -11.30 -7.03
N ARG A 108 -34.81 -11.04 -6.24
CA ARG A 108 -34.68 -10.78 -4.81
C ARG A 108 -34.90 -12.06 -4.02
N ALA A 109 -33.92 -12.44 -3.21
CA ALA A 109 -34.07 -13.50 -2.22
C ALA A 109 -34.37 -12.89 -0.84
N TYR A 110 -35.32 -13.45 -0.12
CA TYR A 110 -35.64 -12.96 1.23
C TYR A 110 -36.18 -14.08 2.12
N TYR A 111 -36.06 -13.89 3.43
CA TYR A 111 -36.65 -14.76 4.44
C TYR A 111 -37.84 -14.08 5.11
N ARG A 112 -38.97 -14.77 5.26
CA ARG A 112 -40.19 -14.29 5.90
C ARG A 112 -40.73 -15.33 6.87
N ASP A 113 -40.87 -14.94 8.14
CA ASP A 113 -41.50 -15.74 9.18
C ASP A 113 -42.95 -15.27 9.41
N GLY A 114 -43.88 -15.72 8.56
CA GLY A 114 -45.33 -15.62 8.79
C GLY A 114 -46.00 -14.23 8.73
N ALA A 115 -45.28 -13.11 8.71
CA ALA A 115 -45.87 -11.76 8.60
C ALA A 115 -45.64 -11.13 7.21
N PRO A 116 -46.65 -10.47 6.59
CA PRO A 116 -46.62 -10.15 5.16
C PRO A 116 -45.74 -8.97 4.74
N THR A 117 -45.16 -8.17 5.65
CA THR A 117 -44.62 -6.85 5.26
C THR A 117 -43.13 -6.61 5.45
N ASP A 118 -42.36 -7.45 6.16
CA ASP A 118 -40.91 -7.25 6.30
C ASP A 118 -40.14 -8.57 6.25
N GLY A 119 -39.74 -8.97 5.04
CA GLY A 119 -38.81 -10.07 4.84
C GLY A 119 -37.37 -9.61 4.94
N ILE A 120 -36.53 -10.36 5.66
CA ILE A 120 -35.08 -10.12 5.74
C ILE A 120 -34.51 -10.31 4.34
N ASN A 121 -33.98 -9.24 3.75
CA ASN A 121 -33.40 -9.30 2.42
C ASN A 121 -32.06 -10.06 2.46
N LEU A 122 -31.98 -11.15 1.71
CA LEU A 122 -30.77 -11.97 1.59
C LEU A 122 -29.89 -11.51 0.43
N GLY A 123 -30.45 -10.75 -0.51
CA GLY A 123 -29.71 -10.12 -1.59
C GLY A 123 -30.54 -9.93 -2.87
N LEU A 124 -29.92 -9.20 -3.81
CA LEU A 124 -30.36 -9.08 -5.19
C LEU A 124 -29.37 -9.83 -6.09
N PHE A 125 -29.89 -10.62 -7.01
CA PHE A 125 -29.12 -11.52 -7.84
C PHE A 125 -29.45 -11.29 -9.32
N SER A 126 -28.46 -11.49 -10.18
CA SER A 126 -28.62 -11.34 -11.63
C SER A 126 -29.41 -12.48 -12.27
N THR A 127 -29.59 -13.62 -11.59
CA THR A 127 -30.31 -14.79 -12.10
C THR A 127 -31.06 -15.51 -10.98
N GLU A 128 -32.20 -16.13 -11.31
CA GLU A 128 -33.03 -16.93 -10.40
C GLU A 128 -32.22 -18.03 -9.69
N ALA A 129 -31.41 -18.78 -10.43
CA ALA A 129 -30.60 -19.87 -9.88
C ALA A 129 -29.62 -19.42 -8.78
N LEU A 130 -29.11 -18.19 -8.86
CA LEU A 130 -28.23 -17.63 -7.82
C LEU A 130 -29.02 -17.22 -6.58
N ALA A 131 -30.22 -16.67 -6.76
CA ALA A 131 -31.12 -16.37 -5.66
C ALA A 131 -31.58 -17.66 -4.95
N PHE A 132 -31.86 -18.74 -5.70
CA PHE A 132 -32.15 -20.05 -5.15
C PHE A 132 -30.99 -20.62 -4.35
N ALA A 133 -29.78 -20.63 -4.92
CA ALA A 133 -28.60 -21.10 -4.23
C ALA A 133 -28.37 -20.34 -2.91
N ALA A 134 -28.58 -19.01 -2.90
CA ALA A 134 -28.45 -18.22 -1.69
C ALA A 134 -29.46 -18.63 -0.59
N CYS A 135 -30.71 -18.88 -0.94
CA CYS A 135 -31.72 -19.39 0.02
C CYS A 135 -31.38 -20.79 0.53
N GLU A 136 -30.95 -21.70 -0.36
CA GLU A 136 -30.54 -23.05 0.02
C GLU A 136 -29.32 -23.05 0.95
N ASP A 137 -28.33 -22.20 0.68
CA ASP A 137 -27.14 -22.07 1.53
C ASP A 137 -27.49 -21.50 2.91
N ASN A 138 -28.37 -20.49 2.97
CA ASN A 138 -28.86 -19.95 4.25
C ASN A 138 -29.64 -21.02 5.04
N LEU A 139 -30.46 -21.82 4.37
CA LEU A 139 -31.15 -22.95 5.00
C LEU A 139 -30.17 -24.00 5.53
N ARG A 140 -29.13 -24.37 4.75
CA ARG A 140 -28.08 -25.31 5.19
C ARG A 140 -27.33 -24.78 6.40
N CYS A 141 -26.97 -23.49 6.41
CA CYS A 141 -26.34 -22.85 7.56
C CYS A 141 -27.25 -22.88 8.81
N ALA A 142 -28.56 -22.69 8.64
CA ALA A 142 -29.51 -22.69 9.75
C ALA A 142 -29.81 -24.09 10.31
N GLN A 143 -29.86 -25.12 9.46
CA GLN A 143 -30.23 -26.49 9.83
C GLN A 143 -29.01 -27.40 10.11
N GLY A 144 -27.80 -26.96 9.75
CA GLY A 144 -26.61 -27.80 9.68
C GLY A 144 -26.65 -28.79 8.50
N ASP A 145 -25.53 -29.48 8.25
CA ASP A 145 -25.44 -30.54 7.22
C ASP A 145 -26.26 -31.78 7.62
N ASN A 146 -27.57 -31.65 7.74
CA ASN A 146 -28.47 -32.77 8.00
C ASN A 146 -28.83 -33.43 6.66
N PRO A 147 -28.24 -34.59 6.32
CA PRO A 147 -28.40 -35.23 5.01
C PRO A 147 -29.82 -35.75 4.75
N GLY A 148 -30.69 -35.73 5.77
CA GLY A 148 -32.08 -36.15 5.67
C GLY A 148 -33.05 -35.07 5.19
N VAL A 149 -32.61 -33.80 5.09
CA VAL A 149 -33.45 -32.70 4.63
C VAL A 149 -33.42 -32.63 3.11
N LEU A 150 -34.57 -32.89 2.47
CA LEU A 150 -34.72 -32.72 1.03
C LEU A 150 -35.37 -31.36 0.76
N ALA A 151 -34.60 -30.44 0.19
CA ALA A 151 -35.07 -29.11 -0.17
C ALA A 151 -35.47 -29.06 -1.65
N TRP A 152 -36.57 -28.37 -1.96
CA TRP A 152 -37.08 -28.19 -3.32
C TRP A 152 -37.89 -26.90 -3.43
N TRP A 153 -37.93 -26.31 -4.62
CA TRP A 153 -38.65 -25.06 -4.89
C TRP A 153 -40.07 -25.36 -5.34
N SER A 154 -41.04 -24.62 -4.79
CA SER A 154 -42.41 -24.61 -5.31
C SER A 154 -42.42 -24.36 -6.83
N THR A 155 -43.24 -25.14 -7.52
CA THR A 155 -43.48 -25.04 -8.97
C THR A 155 -44.88 -24.46 -9.14
N GLU A 156 -45.03 -23.18 -8.78
CA GLU A 156 -46.21 -22.45 -9.21
C GLU A 156 -46.04 -22.06 -10.68
N ASP A 157 -47.14 -22.14 -11.44
CA ASP A 157 -47.16 -21.95 -12.90
C ASP A 157 -47.00 -20.47 -13.31
N ASP A 158 -47.06 -19.55 -12.34
CA ASP A 158 -46.87 -18.11 -12.56
C ASP A 158 -45.43 -17.67 -12.22
N PRO A 159 -44.63 -17.24 -13.22
CA PRO A 159 -43.26 -16.78 -12.99
C PRO A 159 -43.17 -15.46 -12.21
N GLU A 160 -44.27 -14.73 -12.02
CA GLU A 160 -44.32 -13.48 -11.26
C GLU A 160 -44.62 -13.69 -9.76
N GLU A 161 -45.06 -14.89 -9.37
CA GLU A 161 -45.37 -15.22 -7.98
C GLU A 161 -44.11 -15.56 -7.16
N PRO A 162 -44.05 -15.18 -5.87
CA PRO A 162 -42.92 -15.50 -5.01
C PRO A 162 -42.77 -17.01 -4.82
N ARG A 163 -41.66 -17.56 -5.29
CA ARG A 163 -41.35 -18.99 -5.16
C ARG A 163 -40.77 -19.28 -3.79
N GLU A 164 -41.43 -20.13 -3.02
CA GLU A 164 -40.96 -20.57 -1.71
C GLU A 164 -40.10 -21.85 -1.81
N LEU A 165 -39.02 -21.88 -1.04
CA LEU A 165 -38.25 -23.09 -0.75
C LEU A 165 -39.00 -23.93 0.28
N ALA A 166 -39.28 -25.16 -0.07
CA ALA A 166 -39.90 -26.14 0.80
C ALA A 166 -38.90 -27.23 1.18
N VAL A 167 -39.12 -27.85 2.33
CA VAL A 167 -38.33 -29.00 2.79
C VAL A 167 -39.21 -30.16 3.19
N THR A 168 -38.70 -31.36 2.95
CA THR A 168 -39.24 -32.59 3.52
C THR A 168 -38.24 -33.12 4.55
N LEU A 169 -38.70 -33.25 5.80
CA LEU A 169 -37.90 -33.81 6.90
C LEU A 169 -37.97 -35.35 6.89
N PRO A 170 -36.94 -36.05 7.40
CA PRO A 170 -36.97 -37.50 7.54
C PRO A 170 -38.18 -37.98 8.35
N GLY A 171 -39.02 -38.83 7.74
CA GLY A 171 -40.22 -39.37 8.39
C GLY A 171 -41.43 -38.44 8.40
N ALA A 172 -41.36 -37.26 7.77
CA ALA A 172 -42.52 -36.40 7.59
C ALA A 172 -43.40 -36.86 6.41
N ALA A 173 -44.72 -36.76 6.57
CA ALA A 173 -45.69 -37.12 5.54
C ALA A 173 -45.93 -36.03 4.49
N GLN A 174 -45.50 -34.79 4.76
CA GLN A 174 -45.69 -33.63 3.88
C GLN A 174 -44.49 -32.69 3.94
N ALA A 175 -44.37 -31.85 2.92
CA ALA A 175 -43.37 -30.79 2.88
C ALA A 175 -43.81 -29.58 3.72
N PHE A 176 -42.83 -28.81 4.19
CA PHE A 176 -43.02 -27.58 4.96
C PHE A 176 -42.36 -26.42 4.24
N GLY A 177 -43.07 -25.29 4.17
CA GLY A 177 -42.49 -24.02 3.74
C GLY A 177 -41.40 -23.60 4.72
N THR A 178 -40.26 -23.16 4.19
CA THR A 178 -39.12 -22.74 5.01
C THR A 178 -39.13 -21.26 5.31
N GLY A 179 -40.03 -20.49 4.69
CA GLY A 179 -40.03 -19.03 4.76
C GLY A 179 -39.00 -18.35 3.85
N TYR A 180 -38.19 -19.10 3.09
CA TYR A 180 -37.28 -18.53 2.10
C TYR A 180 -37.98 -18.39 0.75
N PHE A 181 -38.00 -17.16 0.21
CA PHE A 181 -38.68 -16.81 -1.02
C PHE A 181 -37.74 -16.17 -2.04
N VAL A 182 -38.05 -16.36 -3.31
CA VAL A 182 -37.42 -15.67 -4.43
C VAL A 182 -38.49 -15.07 -5.34
N VAL A 183 -38.32 -13.80 -5.71
CA VAL A 183 -39.27 -13.03 -6.53
C VAL A 183 -38.50 -12.23 -7.59
N PRO A 184 -39.00 -12.16 -8.85
CA PRO A 184 -38.44 -11.26 -9.85
C PRO A 184 -38.79 -9.80 -9.52
N VAL A 185 -37.80 -8.93 -9.62
CA VAL A 185 -37.93 -7.48 -9.43
C VAL A 185 -37.53 -6.81 -10.73
N GLN A 186 -38.45 -6.05 -11.32
CA GLN A 186 -38.14 -5.24 -12.49
C GLN A 186 -37.47 -3.94 -12.03
N VAL A 187 -36.24 -3.73 -12.47
CA VAL A 187 -35.55 -2.45 -12.26
C VAL A 187 -35.82 -1.59 -13.49
N GLN A 188 -36.67 -0.57 -13.33
CA GLN A 188 -36.79 0.50 -14.33
C GLN A 188 -35.64 1.49 -14.17
N ASP A 189 -35.09 1.93 -15.30
CA ASP A 189 -34.00 2.90 -15.39
C ASP A 189 -34.46 4.36 -15.14
N CYS A 190 -35.70 4.56 -14.69
CA CYS A 190 -36.26 5.90 -14.43
C CYS A 190 -35.88 6.39 -13.02
N HIS A 191 -34.61 6.69 -12.80
CA HIS A 191 -34.28 7.72 -11.82
C HIS A 191 -34.21 9.06 -12.57
N ASP A 192 -35.34 9.76 -12.63
CA ASP A 192 -35.37 11.18 -12.94
C ASP A 192 -35.20 11.95 -11.61
N PRO A 193 -34.06 12.62 -11.37
CA PRO A 193 -33.84 13.36 -10.14
C PRO A 193 -34.69 14.65 -10.05
N GLU A 194 -35.49 15.00 -11.06
CA GLU A 194 -36.33 16.21 -11.05
C GLU A 194 -37.76 16.02 -10.50
N ASP A 195 -38.24 14.78 -10.30
CA ASP A 195 -39.61 14.50 -9.79
C ASP A 195 -39.69 14.39 -8.25
N GLY A 196 -39.02 15.30 -7.55
CA GLY A 196 -39.18 15.50 -6.11
C GLY A 196 -40.16 16.63 -5.82
N GLU A 197 -41.45 16.31 -5.71
CA GLU A 197 -42.44 17.15 -5.01
C GLU A 197 -42.33 17.01 -3.47
#